data_AF-A0A7Z0B8U2-F1
#
_entry.id   AF-A0A7Z0B8U2-F1
#
_cell.length_a   1.000
_cell.length_b   1.000
_cell.length_c   1.000
_cell.angle_alpha   90.00
_cell.angle_beta   90.00
_cell.angle_gamma   90.00
#
_symmetry.space_group_name_H-M   'P 1'
#
loop_
_entity.id
_entity.type
_entity.pdbx_description
1 polymer ?
#
loop_
_entity_poly.entity_id
_entity_poly.type
_entity_poly.pdbx_seq_one_letter_code
_entity_poly.pdbx_strand_id
1 'polypeptide(L)'
;MIEGSKLGIAEYSREMQDIVGSMVERLSVAIGLERSPDLAMQFSELVLREDGAMVRVIAIDPRGPVVFLDEKGVAETSLLYPEELAPPCRPLSILSRGEIDPIAEAIREIGARETAQEWIHNVTGEPGSLSRSTFSQLSRWIDFYAPLAYRWITLASMRLEADRAGLKKSVRQRDIAQEHSVQFYVRTIDAIGALMMLVCSSKDRTWLQDMAFDLPWYSWTPSLRLCRERSFVPAIQGAIAASAFGPPVLERYLDILETSRTPLSSFDAVLGMTAIARKHPDYARLVHGWLEKRLAESEDRVFGEALLRSASAVLTAPHSARFFLTQSMGNIAHEASGSDVDVLSDLLLQSLWKEVDCLTIVDGYFPAILGITLFDVDKLEEMYPLKRSRSRAHTLKSIDAREAILRSATEHFLEPAATSRTVH
;
A
#
# COMPACT_ATOMS: atom_id res chain seq x y z
N MET A 1 7.71 6.27 19.33
CA MET A 1 6.45 6.84 19.84
C MET A 1 6.52 8.35 19.78
N ILE A 2 5.73 8.99 18.91
CA ILE A 2 5.48 10.44 18.97
C ILE A 2 4.15 10.58 19.70
N GLU A 3 4.21 10.86 21.00
CA GLU A 3 3.06 11.33 21.76
C GLU A 3 2.63 12.70 21.23
N GLY A 4 1.40 12.80 20.71
CA GLY A 4 0.51 13.93 20.93
C GLY A 4 0.91 15.37 20.54
N SER A 5 2.10 15.64 20.01
CA SER A 5 2.41 16.94 19.42
C SER A 5 1.74 17.00 18.06
N LYS A 6 0.67 17.80 17.92
CA LYS A 6 0.15 18.17 16.61
C LYS A 6 1.24 18.98 15.90
N LEU A 7 2.12 18.30 15.19
CA LEU A 7 3.10 18.93 14.30
C LEU A 7 2.35 19.91 13.40
N GLY A 8 2.96 21.06 13.13
CA GLY A 8 2.40 21.99 12.14
C GLY A 8 2.42 21.36 10.74
N ILE A 9 1.55 21.79 9.82
CA ILE A 9 1.55 21.32 8.42
C ILE A 9 2.94 21.46 7.76
N ALA A 10 3.65 22.55 8.08
CA ALA A 10 5.01 22.79 7.61
C ALA A 10 6.04 21.80 8.18
N GLU A 11 5.82 21.33 9.41
CA GLU A 11 6.69 20.37 10.08
C GLU A 11 6.49 18.97 9.54
N TYR A 12 5.24 18.54 9.31
CA TYR A 12 4.94 17.31 8.54
C TYR A 12 5.62 17.34 7.17
N SER A 13 5.52 18.46 6.45
CA SER A 13 6.11 18.60 5.12
C SER A 13 7.63 18.44 5.14
N ARG A 14 8.30 19.04 6.14
CA ARG A 14 9.75 18.95 6.32
C ARG A 14 10.17 17.52 6.64
N GLU A 15 9.53 16.90 7.64
CA GLU A 15 9.87 15.53 8.05
C GLU A 15 9.65 14.52 6.93
N MET A 16 8.57 14.67 6.17
CA MET A 16 8.32 13.84 4.97
C MET A 16 9.42 14.02 3.91
N GLN A 17 9.92 15.24 3.70
CA GLN A 17 11.03 15.50 2.76
C GLN A 17 12.36 14.89 3.25
N ASP A 18 12.65 14.97 4.55
CA ASP A 18 13.84 14.37 5.14
C ASP A 18 13.82 12.84 5.00
N ILE A 19 12.64 12.23 5.18
CA ILE A 19 12.45 10.78 4.97
C ILE A 19 12.63 10.43 3.50
N VAL A 20 12.11 11.21 2.55
CA VAL A 20 12.36 11.02 1.11
C VAL A 20 13.86 11.07 0.81
N GLY A 21 14.58 12.04 1.36
CA GLY A 21 16.04 12.12 1.23
C GLY A 21 16.74 10.86 1.74
N SER A 22 16.30 10.34 2.88
CA SER A 22 16.83 9.11 3.49
C SER A 22 16.53 7.86 2.64
N MET A 23 15.32 7.77 2.06
CA MET A 23 14.96 6.67 1.15
C MET A 23 15.83 6.71 -0.12
N VAL A 24 16.04 7.90 -0.70
CA VAL A 24 16.92 8.08 -1.87
C VAL A 24 18.35 7.69 -1.53
N GLU A 25 18.88 8.10 -0.38
CA GLU A 25 20.24 7.73 0.05
C GLU A 25 20.40 6.21 0.15
N ARG A 26 19.50 5.52 0.86
CA ARG A 26 19.57 4.06 1.02
C ARG A 26 19.39 3.32 -0.30
N LEU A 27 18.48 3.77 -1.16
CA LEU A 27 18.27 3.18 -2.47
C LEU A 27 19.47 3.43 -3.41
N SER A 28 20.16 4.57 -3.26
CA SER A 28 21.37 4.86 -4.03
C SER A 28 22.49 3.87 -3.71
N VAL A 29 22.65 3.51 -2.43
CA VAL A 29 23.57 2.44 -1.99
C VAL A 29 23.21 1.14 -2.69
N ALA A 30 21.95 0.71 -2.58
CA ALA A 30 21.47 -0.54 -3.16
C ALA A 30 21.77 -0.63 -4.67
N ILE A 31 21.42 0.42 -5.41
CA ILE A 31 21.67 0.50 -6.86
C ILE A 31 23.18 0.49 -7.16
N GLY A 32 23.99 1.19 -6.36
CA GLY A 32 25.45 1.21 -6.50
C GLY A 32 26.08 -0.16 -6.31
N LEU A 33 25.68 -0.89 -5.25
CA LEU A 33 26.13 -2.25 -4.96
C LEU A 33 25.72 -3.23 -6.07
N GLU A 34 24.53 -3.07 -6.65
CA GLU A 34 24.06 -3.90 -7.76
C GLU A 34 24.85 -3.66 -9.04
N ARG A 35 25.15 -2.39 -9.36
CA ARG A 35 25.81 -2.00 -10.61
C ARG A 35 27.33 -2.15 -10.56
N SER A 36 27.94 -2.23 -9.38
CA SER A 36 29.37 -2.43 -9.19
C SER A 36 29.65 -3.63 -8.26
N PRO A 37 29.84 -4.83 -8.83
CA PRO A 37 30.23 -6.01 -8.06
C PRO A 37 31.54 -5.83 -7.30
N ASP A 38 32.49 -5.07 -7.87
CA ASP A 38 33.77 -4.77 -7.22
C ASP A 38 33.56 -3.96 -5.94
N LEU A 39 32.66 -2.97 -5.99
CA LEU A 39 32.25 -2.20 -4.81
C LEU A 39 31.62 -3.14 -3.77
N ALA A 40 30.65 -3.98 -4.18
CA ALA A 40 30.03 -4.92 -3.26
C ALA A 40 31.04 -5.86 -2.59
N MET A 41 32.00 -6.39 -3.35
CA MET A 41 33.03 -7.28 -2.82
C MET A 41 33.98 -6.58 -1.85
N GLN A 42 34.37 -5.33 -2.13
CA GLN A 42 35.25 -4.53 -1.28
C GLN A 42 34.65 -4.24 0.10
N PHE A 43 33.33 -4.07 0.18
CA PHE A 43 32.60 -3.74 1.41
C PHE A 43 31.95 -4.94 2.08
N SER A 44 32.07 -6.12 1.48
CA SER A 44 31.56 -7.35 2.05
C SER A 44 32.49 -7.90 3.14
N GLU A 45 31.88 -8.40 4.21
CA GLU A 45 32.54 -9.18 5.24
C GLU A 45 32.09 -10.65 5.13
N LEU A 46 32.99 -11.57 5.44
CA LEU A 46 32.69 -13.01 5.48
C LEU A 46 32.15 -13.37 6.86
N VAL A 47 30.91 -13.84 6.91
CA VAL A 47 30.22 -14.24 8.14
C VAL A 47 29.81 -15.71 8.06
N LEU A 48 29.90 -16.41 9.19
CA LEU A 48 29.42 -17.78 9.34
C LEU A 48 27.92 -17.76 9.69
N ARG A 49 27.08 -18.35 8.85
CA ARG A 49 25.65 -18.54 9.14
C ARG A 49 25.45 -19.64 10.19
N GLU A 50 24.26 -19.69 10.77
CA GLU A 50 23.85 -20.74 11.72
C GLU A 50 23.92 -22.15 11.13
N ASP A 51 23.74 -22.29 9.82
CA ASP A 51 23.84 -23.57 9.09
C ASP A 51 25.31 -24.00 8.83
N GLY A 52 26.29 -23.21 9.28
CA GLY A 52 27.71 -23.44 9.09
C GLY A 52 28.27 -23.00 7.74
N ALA A 53 27.45 -22.39 6.87
CA ALA A 53 27.92 -21.85 5.60
C ALA A 53 28.61 -20.48 5.79
N MET A 54 29.73 -20.28 5.09
CA MET A 54 30.36 -18.96 4.99
C MET A 54 29.68 -18.15 3.89
N VAL A 55 29.18 -16.98 4.23
CA VAL A 55 28.51 -16.06 3.29
C VAL A 55 29.12 -14.67 3.36
N ARG A 56 29.09 -13.96 2.23
CA ARG A 56 29.50 -12.56 2.17
C ARG A 56 28.30 -11.68 2.45
N VAL A 57 28.46 -10.74 3.36
CA VAL A 57 27.40 -9.83 3.78
C VAL A 57 27.87 -8.39 3.84
N ILE A 58 26.95 -7.47 3.56
CA ILE A 58 27.13 -6.03 3.77
C ILE A 58 26.04 -5.57 4.72
N ALA A 59 26.42 -5.05 5.88
CA ALA A 59 25.49 -4.39 6.80
C ALA A 59 25.67 -2.88 6.72
N ILE A 60 24.58 -2.18 6.43
CA ILE A 60 24.58 -0.73 6.13
C ILE A 60 24.51 0.10 7.41
N ASP A 61 23.88 -0.46 8.43
CA ASP A 61 23.69 0.14 9.76
C ASP A 61 23.70 -1.01 10.78
N PRO A 62 24.25 -0.80 12.01
CA PRO A 62 24.25 -1.78 13.10
C PRO A 62 22.93 -2.50 13.36
N ARG A 63 21.79 -1.86 13.07
CA ARG A 63 20.45 -2.43 13.20
C ARG A 63 19.64 -2.34 11.91
N GLY A 64 20.34 -2.21 10.79
CA GLY A 64 19.75 -1.94 9.51
C GLY A 64 19.72 -3.14 8.57
N PRO A 65 19.29 -2.89 7.33
CA PRO A 65 19.22 -3.90 6.30
C PRO A 65 20.60 -4.51 6.00
N VAL A 66 20.59 -5.81 5.73
CA VAL A 66 21.76 -6.59 5.32
C VAL A 66 21.59 -7.10 3.90
N VAL A 67 22.69 -7.09 3.16
CA VAL A 67 22.80 -7.62 1.80
C VAL A 67 23.61 -8.90 1.84
N PHE A 68 23.10 -9.96 1.23
CA PHE A 68 23.84 -11.20 0.99
C PHE A 68 24.37 -11.22 -0.43
N LEU A 69 25.64 -11.56 -0.57
CA LEU A 69 26.32 -11.66 -1.86
C LEU A 69 26.59 -13.12 -2.24
N ASP A 70 26.47 -13.42 -3.53
CA ASP A 70 26.94 -14.65 -4.16
C ASP A 70 28.03 -14.33 -5.21
N GLU A 71 28.44 -15.35 -5.98
CA GLU A 71 29.44 -15.21 -7.04
C GLU A 71 29.01 -14.26 -8.18
N LYS A 72 27.72 -13.93 -8.27
CA LYS A 72 27.13 -13.07 -9.30
C LYS A 72 26.79 -11.66 -8.79
N GLY A 73 27.03 -11.37 -7.50
CA GLY A 73 26.76 -10.07 -6.88
C GLY A 73 25.68 -10.18 -5.80
N VAL A 74 24.73 -9.24 -5.78
CA VAL A 74 23.68 -9.22 -4.74
C VAL A 74 22.65 -10.32 -4.98
N ALA A 75 22.58 -11.27 -4.05
CA ALA A 75 21.68 -12.41 -4.09
C ALA A 75 20.37 -12.17 -3.34
N GLU A 76 20.46 -11.63 -2.12
CA GLU A 76 19.31 -11.44 -1.23
C GLU A 76 19.51 -10.22 -0.33
N THR A 77 18.40 -9.68 0.15
CA THR A 77 18.36 -8.65 1.19
C THR A 77 17.50 -9.11 2.35
N SER A 78 17.78 -8.58 3.53
CA SER A 78 16.94 -8.76 4.69
C SER A 78 16.91 -7.48 5.52
N LEU A 79 15.75 -7.16 6.08
CA LEU A 79 15.59 -5.99 6.94
C LEU A 79 16.18 -6.23 8.33
N LEU A 80 16.07 -7.46 8.83
CA LEU A 80 16.51 -7.86 10.16
C LEU A 80 17.66 -8.86 10.05
N TYR A 81 18.71 -8.64 10.82
CA TYR A 81 19.82 -9.57 10.92
C TYR A 81 20.14 -9.83 12.39
N PRO A 82 20.28 -11.10 12.82
CA PRO A 82 20.54 -11.43 14.21
C PRO A 82 21.77 -10.68 14.73
N GLU A 83 21.65 -10.02 15.89
CA GLU A 83 22.74 -9.24 16.48
C GLU A 83 23.97 -10.14 16.74
N GLU A 84 23.76 -11.43 17.02
CA GLU A 84 24.84 -12.41 17.26
C GLU A 84 25.67 -12.72 16.01
N LEU A 85 25.10 -12.52 14.83
CA LEU A 85 25.76 -12.78 13.55
C LEU A 85 26.25 -11.49 12.89
N ALA A 86 25.83 -10.33 13.39
CA ALA A 86 26.01 -9.04 12.74
C ALA A 86 27.47 -8.78 12.37
N PRO A 87 27.80 -8.63 11.06
CA PRO A 87 29.15 -8.23 10.67
C PRO A 87 29.47 -6.84 11.25
N PRO A 88 30.75 -6.50 11.46
CA PRO A 88 31.13 -5.14 11.82
C PRO A 88 30.57 -4.15 10.77
N CYS A 89 29.66 -3.29 11.19
CA CYS A 89 29.05 -2.31 10.30
C CYS A 89 30.05 -1.24 9.91
N ARG A 90 30.16 -0.99 8.60
CA ARG A 90 30.72 0.24 8.08
C ARG A 90 29.53 1.14 7.75
N PRO A 91 29.30 2.23 8.51
CA PRO A 91 28.21 3.14 8.21
C PRO A 91 28.44 3.68 6.79
N LEU A 92 27.55 3.31 5.87
CA LEU A 92 27.56 3.87 4.51
C LEU A 92 26.89 5.25 4.57
N SER A 93 27.45 6.15 5.36
CA SER A 93 26.94 7.51 5.46
C SER A 93 27.45 8.31 4.27
N ILE A 94 26.74 8.23 3.15
CA ILE A 94 27.09 8.93 1.90
C ILE A 94 27.11 10.46 2.12
N LEU A 95 26.44 10.96 3.17
CA LEU A 95 26.21 12.39 3.39
C LEU A 95 26.90 12.99 4.64
N SER A 96 27.79 12.25 5.31
CA SER A 96 28.52 12.76 6.47
C SER A 96 29.75 13.60 6.08
N ARG A 97 29.55 14.91 5.92
CA ARG A 97 30.51 16.01 6.15
C ARG A 97 32.01 15.72 5.91
N GLY A 98 32.49 16.04 4.70
CA GLY A 98 33.83 16.62 4.50
C GLY A 98 34.96 15.68 4.09
N GLU A 99 34.81 14.36 4.21
CA GLU A 99 35.73 13.38 3.63
C GLU A 99 35.13 12.78 2.36
N ILE A 100 35.93 12.64 1.31
CA ILE A 100 35.51 11.96 0.07
C ILE A 100 35.41 10.48 0.40
N ASP A 101 34.19 10.01 0.66
CA ASP A 101 33.90 8.58 0.78
C ASP A 101 34.03 7.96 -0.63
N PRO A 102 34.97 7.02 -0.85
CA PRO A 102 35.13 6.33 -2.13
C PRO A 102 33.84 5.66 -2.62
N ILE A 103 32.93 5.29 -1.71
CA ILE A 103 31.62 4.72 -2.02
C ILE A 103 30.70 5.78 -2.59
N ALA A 104 30.65 6.95 -1.95
CA ALA A 104 29.87 8.08 -2.45
C ALA A 104 30.33 8.51 -3.84
N GLU A 105 31.65 8.47 -4.08
CA GLU A 105 32.24 8.75 -5.38
C GLU A 105 31.84 7.70 -6.43
N ALA A 106 31.99 6.40 -6.12
CA ALA A 106 31.59 5.32 -7.03
C ALA A 106 30.09 5.34 -7.33
N ILE A 107 29.23 5.56 -6.32
CA ILE A 107 27.78 5.69 -6.47
C ILE A 107 27.43 6.86 -7.40
N ARG A 108 28.15 7.99 -7.27
CA ARG A 108 27.98 9.17 -8.10
C ARG A 108 28.39 8.91 -9.54
N GLU A 109 29.56 8.31 -9.79
CA GLU A 109 30.04 7.99 -11.14
C GLU A 109 29.07 7.05 -11.90
N ILE A 110 28.41 6.14 -11.18
CA ILE A 110 27.46 5.17 -11.73
C ILE A 110 26.04 5.76 -11.94
N GLY A 111 25.80 7.00 -11.50
CA GLY A 111 24.50 7.67 -11.61
C GLY A 111 23.40 6.99 -10.78
N ALA A 112 23.79 6.31 -9.69
CA ALA A 112 22.87 5.55 -8.86
C ALA A 112 21.91 6.48 -8.07
N ARG A 113 22.38 7.66 -7.67
CA ARG A 113 21.59 8.66 -6.94
C ARG A 113 20.48 9.26 -7.79
N GLU A 114 20.81 9.64 -9.03
CA GLU A 114 19.85 10.19 -10.00
C GLU A 114 18.76 9.15 -10.30
N THR A 115 19.16 7.88 -10.46
CA THR A 115 18.22 6.77 -10.64
C THR A 115 17.31 6.62 -9.42
N ALA A 116 17.88 6.58 -8.21
CA ALA A 116 17.12 6.45 -6.97
C ALA A 116 16.13 7.62 -6.78
N GLN A 117 16.58 8.84 -7.07
CA GLN A 117 15.74 10.03 -7.00
C GLN A 117 14.60 9.99 -8.01
N GLU A 118 14.85 9.57 -9.25
CA GLU A 118 13.81 9.38 -10.27
C GLU A 118 12.79 8.33 -9.81
N TRP A 119 13.24 7.18 -9.29
CA TRP A 119 12.34 6.11 -8.87
C TRP A 119 11.48 6.51 -7.68
N ILE A 120 12.06 7.12 -6.65
CA ILE A 120 11.29 7.61 -5.49
C ILE A 120 10.35 8.74 -5.92
N HIS A 121 10.78 9.62 -6.83
CA HIS A 121 9.91 10.66 -7.39
C HIS A 121 8.72 10.07 -8.18
N ASN A 122 8.90 8.96 -8.89
CA ASN A 122 7.80 8.26 -9.57
C ASN A 122 6.78 7.64 -8.59
N VAL A 123 7.13 7.52 -7.31
CA VAL A 123 6.21 7.05 -6.26
C VAL A 123 5.55 8.22 -5.54
N THR A 124 6.33 9.24 -5.15
CA THR A 124 5.87 10.35 -4.31
C THR A 124 5.49 11.61 -5.08
N GLY A 125 5.73 11.63 -6.39
CA GLY A 125 5.62 12.79 -7.27
C GLY A 125 4.28 12.85 -8.00
N GLU A 126 4.30 12.59 -9.32
CA GLU A 126 3.11 12.76 -10.15
C GLU A 126 2.17 11.54 -10.06
N PRO A 127 0.85 11.72 -9.92
CA PRO A 127 -0.12 10.62 -9.86
C PRO A 127 -0.01 9.72 -11.09
N GLY A 128 -0.05 8.40 -10.88
CA GLY A 128 0.07 7.44 -11.99
C GLY A 128 1.45 7.33 -12.65
N SER A 129 2.46 8.01 -12.13
CA SER A 129 3.84 7.94 -12.65
C SER A 129 4.59 6.66 -12.25
N LEU A 130 3.95 5.74 -11.52
CA LEU A 130 4.51 4.42 -11.19
C LEU A 130 4.12 3.37 -12.24
N SER A 131 5.11 2.66 -12.79
CA SER A 131 4.89 1.56 -13.73
C SER A 131 5.17 0.22 -13.08
N ARG A 132 4.63 -0.86 -13.65
CA ARG A 132 4.95 -2.24 -13.24
C ARG A 132 6.46 -2.47 -13.13
N SER A 133 7.23 -2.07 -14.13
CA SER A 133 8.70 -2.24 -14.13
C SER A 133 9.39 -1.45 -13.02
N THR A 134 8.96 -0.21 -12.77
CA THR A 134 9.53 0.63 -11.71
C THR A 134 9.16 0.09 -10.32
N PHE A 135 7.92 -0.38 -10.14
CA PHE A 135 7.50 -1.05 -8.92
C PHE A 135 8.35 -2.29 -8.64
N SER A 136 8.52 -3.18 -9.63
CA SER A 136 9.35 -4.38 -9.48
C SER A 136 10.79 -4.04 -9.09
N GLN A 137 11.37 -3.02 -9.72
CA GLN A 137 12.72 -2.53 -9.38
C GLN A 137 12.82 -1.99 -7.94
N LEU A 138 11.84 -1.21 -7.51
CA LEU A 138 11.78 -0.69 -6.15
C LEU A 138 11.55 -1.79 -5.10
N SER A 139 10.65 -2.74 -5.39
CA SER A 139 10.30 -3.84 -4.50
C SER A 139 11.48 -4.76 -4.19
N ARG A 140 12.39 -4.96 -5.15
CA ARG A 140 13.62 -5.75 -4.94
C ARG A 140 14.48 -5.21 -3.79
N TRP A 141 14.44 -3.90 -3.56
CA TRP A 141 15.27 -3.20 -2.58
C TRP A 141 14.47 -2.70 -1.38
N ILE A 142 13.22 -3.13 -1.23
CA ILE A 142 12.32 -2.57 -0.22
C ILE A 142 12.88 -2.67 1.19
N ASP A 143 13.57 -3.76 1.53
CA ASP A 143 14.12 -3.97 2.89
C ASP A 143 15.05 -2.84 3.32
N PHE A 144 15.64 -2.10 2.36
CA PHE A 144 16.50 -0.98 2.71
C PHE A 144 15.75 0.21 3.28
N TYR A 145 14.52 0.42 2.82
CA TYR A 145 13.77 1.63 3.07
C TYR A 145 12.34 1.38 3.57
N ALA A 146 11.94 0.12 3.84
CA ALA A 146 10.58 -0.21 4.27
C ALA A 146 10.14 0.54 5.55
N PRO A 147 10.95 0.61 6.62
CA PRO A 147 10.57 1.37 7.81
C PRO A 147 10.46 2.87 7.55
N LEU A 148 11.31 3.41 6.67
CA LEU A 148 11.26 4.81 6.24
C LEU A 148 10.00 5.09 5.42
N ALA A 149 9.67 4.23 4.46
CA ALA A 149 8.45 4.30 3.68
C ALA A 149 7.22 4.23 4.58
N TYR A 150 7.20 3.33 5.57
CA TYR A 150 6.09 3.21 6.50
C TYR A 150 5.93 4.42 7.42
N ARG A 151 7.04 4.99 7.89
CA ARG A 151 7.03 6.28 8.62
C ARG A 151 6.49 7.40 7.74
N TRP A 152 6.91 7.47 6.48
CA TRP A 152 6.39 8.44 5.51
C TRP A 152 4.87 8.28 5.33
N ILE A 153 4.38 7.04 5.13
CA ILE A 153 2.95 6.72 5.02
C ILE A 153 2.18 7.22 6.24
N THR A 154 2.71 6.99 7.43
CA THR A 154 2.09 7.39 8.70
C THR A 154 1.97 8.91 8.79
N LEU A 155 3.06 9.65 8.52
CA LEU A 155 3.06 11.11 8.55
C LEU A 155 2.18 11.72 7.45
N ALA A 156 2.22 11.17 6.24
CA ALA A 156 1.37 11.59 5.13
C ALA A 156 -0.11 11.43 5.48
N SER A 157 -0.47 10.29 6.09
CA SER A 157 -1.83 10.01 6.55
C SER A 157 -2.28 10.96 7.67
N MET A 158 -1.39 11.28 8.62
CA MET A 158 -1.66 12.24 9.69
C MET A 158 -1.86 13.66 9.14
N ARG A 159 -1.00 14.08 8.21
CA ARG A 159 -1.11 15.37 7.53
C ARG A 159 -2.41 15.49 6.75
N LEU A 160 -2.75 14.47 5.97
CA LEU A 160 -4.00 14.45 5.20
C LEU A 160 -5.21 14.61 6.13
N GLU A 161 -5.21 13.93 7.26
CA GLU A 161 -6.28 14.03 8.25
C GLU A 161 -6.35 15.44 8.87
N ALA A 162 -5.21 16.06 9.17
CA ALA A 162 -5.15 17.44 9.67
C ALA A 162 -5.67 18.45 8.63
N ASP A 163 -5.38 18.23 7.34
CA ASP A 163 -5.76 19.13 6.25
C ASP A 163 -7.18 18.87 5.71
N ARG A 164 -7.81 17.72 6.04
CA ARG A 164 -9.06 17.22 5.43
C ARG A 164 -10.19 18.25 5.41
N ALA A 165 -10.42 18.93 6.53
CA ALA A 165 -11.47 19.95 6.62
C ALA A 165 -11.21 21.14 5.68
N GLY A 166 -9.94 21.55 5.55
CA GLY A 166 -9.50 22.60 4.62
C GLY A 166 -9.67 22.18 3.16
N LEU A 167 -9.27 20.94 2.82
CA LEU A 167 -9.43 20.36 1.49
C LEU A 167 -10.92 20.34 1.08
N LYS A 168 -11.79 19.82 1.95
CA LYS A 168 -13.25 19.80 1.71
C LYS A 168 -13.81 21.21 1.53
N LYS A 169 -13.37 22.17 2.35
CA LYS A 169 -13.81 23.58 2.24
C LYS A 169 -13.41 24.17 0.89
N SER A 170 -12.15 24.01 0.48
CA SER A 170 -11.63 24.50 -0.80
C SER A 170 -12.41 23.94 -1.99
N VAL A 171 -12.71 22.62 -1.97
CA VAL A 171 -13.50 21.97 -3.02
C VAL A 171 -14.96 22.47 -3.06
N ARG A 172 -15.62 22.62 -1.90
CA ARG A 172 -17.00 23.12 -1.82
C ARG A 172 -17.13 24.56 -2.31
N GLN A 173 -16.16 25.40 -1.96
CA GLN A 173 -16.18 26.84 -2.27
C GLN A 173 -15.67 27.16 -3.68
N ARG A 174 -15.08 26.17 -4.38
CA ARG A 174 -14.43 26.36 -5.70
C ARG A 174 -13.43 27.52 -5.68
N ASP A 175 -12.65 27.60 -4.60
CA ASP A 175 -11.63 28.63 -4.40
C ASP A 175 -10.50 28.52 -5.46
N ILE A 176 -9.75 29.60 -5.67
CA ILE A 176 -8.55 29.65 -6.52
C ILE A 176 -7.54 28.56 -6.12
N ALA A 177 -7.46 28.23 -4.81
CA ALA A 177 -6.61 27.18 -4.28
C ALA A 177 -7.16 25.74 -4.48
N GLN A 178 -8.33 25.56 -5.10
CA GLN A 178 -8.96 24.25 -5.28
C GLN A 178 -8.07 23.30 -6.07
N GLU A 179 -7.51 23.76 -7.19
CA GLU A 179 -6.71 22.90 -8.07
C GLU A 179 -5.47 22.37 -7.34
N HIS A 180 -4.78 23.24 -6.58
CA HIS A 180 -3.65 22.83 -5.75
C HIS A 180 -4.07 21.84 -4.65
N SER A 181 -5.22 22.05 -4.02
CA SER A 181 -5.76 21.15 -2.98
C SER A 181 -6.09 19.76 -3.53
N VAL A 182 -6.69 19.70 -4.72
CA VAL A 182 -7.00 18.46 -5.43
C VAL A 182 -5.72 17.72 -5.81
N GLN A 183 -4.75 18.42 -6.41
CA GLN A 183 -3.47 17.81 -6.77
C GLN A 183 -2.71 17.30 -5.55
N PHE A 184 -2.69 18.05 -4.45
CA PHE A 184 -2.09 17.60 -3.20
C PHE A 184 -2.73 16.31 -2.67
N TYR A 185 -4.07 16.27 -2.61
CA TYR A 185 -4.82 15.11 -2.13
C TYR A 185 -4.50 13.86 -2.98
N VAL A 186 -4.66 13.96 -4.31
CA VAL A 186 -4.46 12.83 -5.22
C VAL A 186 -3.03 12.31 -5.14
N ARG A 187 -2.02 13.19 -5.19
CA ARG A 187 -0.61 12.81 -5.06
C ARG A 187 -0.33 12.10 -3.75
N THR A 188 -0.91 12.59 -2.65
CA THR A 188 -0.68 12.03 -1.33
C THR A 188 -1.29 10.63 -1.20
N ILE A 189 -2.53 10.43 -1.67
CA ILE A 189 -3.19 9.13 -1.63
C ILE A 189 -2.49 8.10 -2.53
N ASP A 190 -2.15 8.48 -3.76
CA ASP A 190 -1.41 7.61 -4.68
C ASP A 190 -0.06 7.19 -4.08
N ALA A 191 0.67 8.13 -3.49
CA ALA A 191 1.95 7.85 -2.85
C ALA A 191 1.82 6.96 -1.60
N ILE A 192 0.80 7.20 -0.77
CA ILE A 192 0.50 6.34 0.39
C ILE A 192 0.21 4.92 -0.07
N GLY A 193 -0.67 4.76 -1.06
CA GLY A 193 -1.02 3.46 -1.63
C GLY A 193 0.19 2.75 -2.22
N ALA A 194 0.99 3.45 -3.02
CA ALA A 194 2.17 2.89 -3.67
C ALA A 194 3.27 2.47 -2.69
N LEU A 195 3.61 3.32 -1.72
CA LEU A 195 4.58 2.97 -0.68
C LEU A 195 4.06 1.83 0.20
N MET A 196 2.75 1.78 0.48
CA MET A 196 2.17 0.68 1.25
C MET A 196 2.32 -0.65 0.50
N MET A 197 2.04 -0.68 -0.80
CA MET A 197 2.23 -1.88 -1.62
C MET A 197 3.69 -2.29 -1.70
N LEU A 198 4.62 -1.34 -1.81
CA LEU A 198 6.05 -1.62 -1.71
C LEU A 198 6.39 -2.26 -0.36
N VAL A 199 6.01 -1.65 0.76
CA VAL A 199 6.24 -2.22 2.10
C VAL A 199 5.66 -3.64 2.23
N CYS A 200 4.45 -3.86 1.71
CA CYS A 200 3.79 -5.17 1.75
C CYS A 200 4.44 -6.23 0.84
N SER A 201 5.25 -5.81 -0.13
CA SER A 201 6.02 -6.71 -1.02
C SER A 201 7.29 -7.27 -0.38
N SER A 202 7.73 -6.73 0.77
CA SER A 202 8.88 -7.27 1.49
C SER A 202 8.65 -8.75 1.85
N LYS A 203 9.72 -9.55 1.77
CA LYS A 203 9.67 -10.95 2.22
C LYS A 203 9.61 -11.03 3.74
N ASP A 204 10.33 -10.16 4.43
CA ASP A 204 10.35 -10.08 5.89
C ASP A 204 9.34 -9.04 6.40
N ARG A 205 8.16 -9.56 6.79
CA ARG A 205 7.02 -8.76 7.27
C ARG A 205 6.76 -8.92 8.76
N THR A 206 7.66 -9.61 9.48
CA THR A 206 7.49 -9.89 10.91
C THR A 206 7.40 -8.60 11.74
N TRP A 207 8.23 -7.62 11.41
CA TRP A 207 8.20 -6.30 12.05
C TRP A 207 6.86 -5.55 11.88
N LEU A 208 6.08 -5.81 10.83
CA LEU A 208 4.73 -5.25 10.68
C LEU A 208 3.79 -5.83 11.73
N GLN A 209 3.90 -7.14 11.99
CA GLN A 209 3.13 -7.82 13.04
C GLN A 209 3.48 -7.25 14.41
N ASP A 210 4.77 -7.14 14.72
CA ASP A 210 5.24 -6.61 16.00
C ASP A 210 4.72 -5.18 16.24
N MET A 211 4.88 -4.32 15.23
CA MET A 211 4.38 -2.94 15.28
C MET A 211 2.85 -2.87 15.46
N ALA A 212 2.10 -3.84 14.92
CA ALA A 212 0.66 -3.87 15.07
C ALA A 212 0.25 -3.95 16.54
N PHE A 213 1.05 -4.61 17.39
CA PHE A 213 0.74 -4.77 18.81
C PHE A 213 0.88 -3.46 19.60
N ASP A 214 1.73 -2.54 19.13
CA ASP A 214 2.04 -1.26 19.80
C ASP A 214 1.11 -0.11 19.41
N LEU A 215 0.27 -0.29 18.38
CA LEU A 215 -0.58 0.78 17.84
C LEU A 215 -1.96 0.86 18.51
N PRO A 216 -2.57 2.05 18.60
CA PRO A 216 -3.92 2.23 19.16
C PRO A 216 -5.02 1.89 18.14
N TRP A 217 -5.54 0.65 18.19
CA TRP A 217 -6.45 0.10 17.18
C TRP A 217 -7.80 0.80 17.03
N TYR A 218 -8.26 1.53 18.06
CA TYR A 218 -9.50 2.30 17.99
C TYR A 218 -9.46 3.47 16.97
N SER A 219 -8.26 3.89 16.55
CA SER A 219 -8.06 5.00 15.60
C SER A 219 -7.15 4.66 14.42
N TRP A 220 -6.76 3.38 14.35
CA TRP A 220 -5.81 2.88 13.37
C TRP A 220 -6.05 1.39 13.12
N THR A 221 -6.13 1.01 11.86
CA THR A 221 -5.89 -0.37 11.41
C THR A 221 -4.99 -0.28 10.18
N PRO A 222 -4.35 -1.39 9.75
CA PRO A 222 -3.60 -1.44 8.50
C PRO A 222 -4.38 -0.93 7.28
N SER A 223 -5.69 -1.16 7.26
CA SER A 223 -6.59 -0.83 6.14
C SER A 223 -7.32 0.50 6.28
N LEU A 224 -7.56 0.97 7.51
CA LEU A 224 -8.50 2.05 7.82
C LEU A 224 -8.17 3.35 7.09
N ARG A 225 -6.89 3.71 7.02
CA ARG A 225 -6.47 4.98 6.40
C ARG A 225 -6.83 5.04 4.92
N LEU A 226 -6.70 3.94 4.21
CA LEU A 226 -7.05 3.87 2.80
C LEU A 226 -8.56 3.66 2.59
N CYS A 227 -9.24 2.91 3.46
CA CYS A 227 -10.70 2.76 3.44
C CYS A 227 -11.41 4.11 3.66
N ARG A 228 -10.86 4.98 4.52
CA ARG A 228 -11.39 6.32 4.79
C ARG A 228 -11.47 7.20 3.55
N GLU A 229 -10.67 6.95 2.52
CA GLU A 229 -10.72 7.76 1.32
C GLU A 229 -11.95 7.48 0.44
N ARG A 230 -12.73 6.44 0.78
CA ARG A 230 -14.00 6.12 0.10
C ARG A 230 -13.78 5.88 -1.39
N SER A 231 -12.68 5.20 -1.70
CA SER A 231 -12.20 4.92 -3.03
C SER A 231 -11.85 3.44 -3.15
N PHE A 232 -12.26 2.81 -4.25
CA PHE A 232 -12.11 1.38 -4.46
C PHE A 232 -10.64 0.93 -4.39
N VAL A 233 -9.75 1.51 -5.20
CA VAL A 233 -8.34 1.10 -5.27
C VAL A 233 -7.61 1.28 -3.94
N PRO A 234 -7.71 2.44 -3.26
CA PRO A 234 -7.21 2.59 -1.89
C PRO A 234 -7.75 1.50 -0.94
N ALA A 235 -9.05 1.23 -0.93
CA ALA A 235 -9.60 0.19 -0.05
C ALA A 235 -8.98 -1.19 -0.33
N ILE A 236 -8.76 -1.56 -1.60
CA ILE A 236 -8.05 -2.80 -1.95
C ILE A 236 -6.61 -2.81 -1.46
N GLN A 237 -5.88 -1.71 -1.64
CA GLN A 237 -4.53 -1.56 -1.10
C GLN A 237 -4.54 -1.70 0.44
N GLY A 238 -5.58 -1.19 1.11
CA GLY A 238 -5.81 -1.39 2.54
C GLY A 238 -6.03 -2.86 2.91
N ALA A 239 -6.84 -3.60 2.13
CA ALA A 239 -7.02 -5.04 2.29
C ALA A 239 -5.70 -5.81 2.13
N ILE A 240 -4.89 -5.47 1.12
CA ILE A 240 -3.58 -6.07 0.91
C ILE A 240 -2.67 -5.78 2.11
N ALA A 241 -2.68 -4.55 2.62
CA ALA A 241 -1.95 -4.20 3.84
C ALA A 241 -2.39 -5.06 5.03
N ALA A 242 -3.69 -5.18 5.29
CA ALA A 242 -4.21 -6.06 6.35
C ALA A 242 -3.70 -7.50 6.20
N SER A 243 -3.72 -8.05 4.99
CA SER A 243 -3.21 -9.39 4.71
C SER A 243 -1.69 -9.53 4.91
N ALA A 244 -0.92 -8.44 4.78
CA ALA A 244 0.52 -8.44 5.05
C ALA A 244 0.82 -8.51 6.55
N PHE A 245 -0.03 -7.90 7.39
CA PHE A 245 0.02 -8.07 8.85
C PHE A 245 -0.40 -9.49 9.26
N GLY A 246 -1.36 -10.10 8.57
CA GLY A 246 -1.64 -11.53 8.72
C GLY A 246 -2.49 -11.93 9.93
N PRO A 247 -2.55 -13.23 10.30
CA PRO A 247 -3.49 -13.76 11.28
C PRO A 247 -3.42 -13.19 12.72
N PRO A 248 -2.26 -12.81 13.27
CA PRO A 248 -2.17 -12.33 14.67
C PRO A 248 -3.02 -11.10 14.98
N VAL A 249 -3.46 -10.34 13.96
CA VAL A 249 -4.29 -9.15 14.15
C VAL A 249 -5.80 -9.38 13.95
N LEU A 250 -6.23 -10.61 13.64
CA LEU A 250 -7.64 -10.94 13.37
C LEU A 250 -8.55 -10.63 14.56
N GLU A 251 -8.12 -10.95 15.79
CA GLU A 251 -8.89 -10.67 17.01
C GLU A 251 -9.09 -9.16 17.20
N ARG A 252 -8.08 -8.34 16.89
CA ARG A 252 -8.19 -6.88 16.99
C ARG A 252 -9.18 -6.31 15.97
N TYR A 253 -9.26 -6.89 14.78
CA TYR A 253 -10.30 -6.53 13.81
C TYR A 253 -11.70 -6.97 14.27
N LEU A 254 -11.81 -8.14 14.91
CA LEU A 254 -13.07 -8.58 15.50
C LEU A 254 -13.52 -7.61 16.61
N ASP A 255 -12.62 -7.20 17.51
CA ASP A 255 -12.91 -6.20 18.55
C ASP A 255 -13.43 -4.89 17.96
N ILE A 256 -12.85 -4.44 16.84
CA ILE A 256 -13.34 -3.27 16.11
C ILE A 256 -14.74 -3.52 15.57
N LEU A 257 -15.02 -4.67 14.97
CA LEU A 257 -16.36 -4.99 14.46
C LEU A 257 -17.40 -5.11 15.59
N GLU A 258 -17.01 -5.59 16.76
CA GLU A 258 -17.83 -5.68 17.97
C GLU A 258 -18.15 -4.30 18.54
N THR A 259 -17.16 -3.41 18.58
CA THR A 259 -17.28 -2.08 19.20
C THR A 259 -17.60 -0.96 18.20
N SER A 260 -17.64 -1.27 16.90
CA SER A 260 -17.84 -0.32 15.82
C SER A 260 -19.15 0.45 16.00
N ARG A 261 -19.05 1.77 15.83
CA ARG A 261 -20.20 2.68 15.87
C ARG A 261 -20.52 3.28 14.50
N THR A 262 -19.76 2.89 13.47
CA THR A 262 -19.88 3.51 12.15
C THR A 262 -19.80 2.48 11.03
N PRO A 263 -20.56 2.66 9.93
CA PRO A 263 -20.49 1.77 8.77
C PRO A 263 -19.07 1.62 8.22
N LEU A 264 -18.28 2.70 8.19
CA LEU A 264 -16.91 2.65 7.69
C LEU A 264 -16.00 1.77 8.56
N SER A 265 -16.13 1.84 9.88
CA SER A 265 -15.32 1.02 10.79
C SER A 265 -15.70 -0.46 10.69
N SER A 266 -17.00 -0.77 10.56
CA SER A 266 -17.46 -2.14 10.33
C SER A 266 -16.99 -2.67 8.98
N PHE A 267 -17.10 -1.87 7.91
CA PHE A 267 -16.61 -2.24 6.59
C PHE A 267 -15.09 -2.48 6.59
N ASP A 268 -14.30 -1.58 7.19
CA ASP A 268 -12.86 -1.74 7.31
C ASP A 268 -12.49 -3.05 8.01
N ALA A 269 -13.18 -3.37 9.11
CA ALA A 269 -12.94 -4.60 9.84
C ALA A 269 -13.26 -5.85 9.01
N VAL A 270 -14.44 -5.91 8.38
CA VAL A 270 -14.82 -7.05 7.52
C VAL A 270 -13.87 -7.17 6.33
N LEU A 271 -13.49 -6.06 5.70
CA LEU A 271 -12.53 -6.03 4.59
C LEU A 271 -11.17 -6.60 5.02
N GLY A 272 -10.61 -6.13 6.14
CA GLY A 272 -9.34 -6.59 6.68
C GLY A 272 -9.35 -8.07 7.05
N MET A 273 -10.36 -8.51 7.81
CA MET A 273 -10.53 -9.92 8.19
C MET A 273 -10.67 -10.83 6.97
N THR A 274 -11.46 -10.43 5.98
CA THR A 274 -11.65 -11.19 4.73
C THR A 274 -10.34 -11.30 3.95
N ALA A 275 -9.58 -10.22 3.85
CA ALA A 275 -8.31 -10.21 3.14
C ALA A 275 -7.27 -11.12 3.81
N ILE A 276 -7.16 -11.07 5.15
CA ILE A 276 -6.29 -11.95 5.93
C ILE A 276 -6.71 -13.42 5.74
N ALA A 277 -8.00 -13.73 5.95
CA ALA A 277 -8.52 -15.09 5.83
C ALA A 277 -8.39 -15.69 4.43
N ARG A 278 -8.48 -14.86 3.37
CA ARG A 278 -8.25 -15.31 2.00
C ARG A 278 -6.78 -15.70 1.77
N LYS A 279 -5.84 -14.92 2.31
CA LYS A 279 -4.40 -15.20 2.20
C LYS A 279 -3.97 -16.38 3.08
N HIS A 280 -4.67 -16.60 4.19
CA HIS A 280 -4.41 -17.67 5.15
C HIS A 280 -5.64 -18.60 5.26
N PRO A 281 -5.84 -19.54 4.30
CA PRO A 281 -7.08 -20.32 4.18
C PRO A 281 -7.46 -21.13 5.42
N ASP A 282 -6.49 -21.49 6.26
CA ASP A 282 -6.74 -22.17 7.54
C ASP A 282 -7.66 -21.36 8.48
N TYR A 283 -7.67 -20.04 8.34
CA TYR A 283 -8.51 -19.12 9.11
C TYR A 283 -9.85 -18.81 8.44
N ALA A 284 -10.09 -19.25 7.20
CA ALA A 284 -11.28 -18.88 6.43
C ALA A 284 -12.59 -19.29 7.12
N ARG A 285 -12.67 -20.53 7.63
CA ARG A 285 -13.85 -21.01 8.36
C ARG A 285 -14.06 -20.27 9.68
N LEU A 286 -12.97 -20.00 10.40
CA LEU A 286 -13.03 -19.28 11.69
C LEU A 286 -13.57 -17.87 11.49
N VAL A 287 -12.97 -17.12 10.55
CA VAL A 287 -13.38 -15.75 10.23
C VAL A 287 -14.81 -15.71 9.71
N HIS A 288 -15.21 -16.63 8.84
CA HIS A 288 -16.59 -16.72 8.38
C HIS A 288 -17.57 -16.87 9.55
N GLY A 289 -17.31 -17.80 10.49
CA GLY A 289 -18.17 -18.00 11.65
C GLY A 289 -18.24 -16.79 12.58
N TRP A 290 -17.13 -16.07 12.77
CA TRP A 290 -17.12 -14.80 13.51
C TRP A 290 -17.97 -13.73 12.83
N LEU A 291 -17.83 -13.57 11.51
CA LEU A 291 -18.61 -12.61 10.73
C LEU A 291 -20.11 -12.94 10.72
N GLU A 292 -20.48 -14.22 10.55
CA GLU A 292 -21.88 -14.66 10.60
C GLU A 292 -22.52 -14.31 11.94
N LYS A 293 -21.87 -14.67 13.05
CA LYS A 293 -22.37 -14.38 14.40
C LYS A 293 -22.53 -12.88 14.61
N ARG A 294 -21.52 -12.09 14.27
CA ARG A 294 -21.50 -10.66 14.58
C ARG A 294 -22.42 -9.85 13.68
N LEU A 295 -22.46 -10.13 12.39
CA LEU A 295 -23.26 -9.37 11.42
C LEU A 295 -24.75 -9.73 11.48
N ALA A 296 -25.12 -10.91 12.01
CA ALA A 296 -26.50 -11.25 12.33
C ALA A 296 -27.14 -10.33 13.38
N GLU A 297 -26.30 -9.70 14.23
CA GLU A 297 -26.70 -8.76 15.27
C GLU A 297 -26.60 -7.29 14.82
N SER A 298 -26.34 -7.03 13.52
CA SER A 298 -26.26 -5.68 12.97
C SER A 298 -27.61 -4.95 13.08
N GLU A 299 -27.60 -3.72 13.61
CA GLU A 299 -28.80 -2.86 13.67
C GLU A 299 -29.32 -2.54 12.26
N ASP A 300 -28.41 -2.29 11.32
CA ASP A 300 -28.72 -2.17 9.91
C ASP A 300 -28.58 -3.54 9.23
N ARG A 301 -29.72 -4.18 8.98
CA ARG A 301 -29.78 -5.51 8.36
C ARG A 301 -29.26 -5.52 6.93
N VAL A 302 -29.60 -4.51 6.13
CA VAL A 302 -29.19 -4.45 4.72
C VAL A 302 -27.67 -4.33 4.63
N PHE A 303 -27.10 -3.43 5.43
CA PHE A 303 -25.65 -3.25 5.52
C PHE A 303 -24.94 -4.50 6.03
N GLY A 304 -25.42 -5.09 7.13
CA GLY A 304 -24.85 -6.29 7.74
C GLY A 304 -24.89 -7.51 6.81
N GLU A 305 -26.04 -7.75 6.16
CA GLU A 305 -26.21 -8.82 5.17
C GLU A 305 -25.29 -8.62 3.97
N ALA A 306 -25.17 -7.40 3.45
CA ALA A 306 -24.28 -7.12 2.32
C ALA A 306 -22.79 -7.35 2.67
N LEU A 307 -22.35 -6.96 3.87
CA LEU A 307 -20.99 -7.25 4.36
C LEU A 307 -20.75 -8.76 4.43
N LEU A 308 -21.66 -9.49 5.09
CA LEU A 308 -21.55 -10.93 5.26
C LEU A 308 -21.54 -11.65 3.92
N ARG A 309 -22.48 -11.31 3.03
CA ARG A 309 -22.62 -11.92 1.71
C ARG A 309 -21.37 -11.70 0.86
N SER A 310 -20.76 -10.51 0.94
CA SER A 310 -19.52 -10.18 0.24
C SER A 310 -18.33 -10.96 0.76
N ALA A 311 -18.13 -10.97 2.08
CA ALA A 311 -17.05 -11.73 2.70
C ALA A 311 -17.18 -13.23 2.42
N SER A 312 -18.39 -13.78 2.56
CA SER A 312 -18.69 -15.19 2.30
C SER A 312 -18.36 -15.58 0.86
N ALA A 313 -18.73 -14.74 -0.12
CA ALA A 313 -18.43 -14.99 -1.52
C ALA A 313 -16.91 -15.07 -1.78
N VAL A 314 -16.13 -14.18 -1.16
CA VAL A 314 -14.66 -14.17 -1.29
C VAL A 314 -14.02 -15.40 -0.65
N LEU A 315 -14.49 -15.80 0.54
CA LEU A 315 -13.90 -16.90 1.30
C LEU A 315 -14.31 -18.29 0.81
N THR A 316 -15.51 -18.44 0.25
CA THR A 316 -16.06 -19.75 -0.15
C THR A 316 -16.00 -20.01 -1.65
N ALA A 317 -16.18 -18.98 -2.49
CA ALA A 317 -16.26 -19.12 -3.94
C ALA A 317 -15.56 -17.94 -4.66
N PRO A 318 -14.22 -17.78 -4.49
CA PRO A 318 -13.49 -16.61 -4.98
C PRO A 318 -13.58 -16.42 -6.50
N HIS A 319 -13.67 -17.50 -7.29
CA HIS A 319 -13.85 -17.41 -8.74
C HIS A 319 -15.22 -16.80 -9.11
N SER A 320 -16.29 -17.19 -8.41
CA SER A 320 -17.63 -16.64 -8.61
C SER A 320 -17.71 -15.19 -8.16
N ALA A 321 -17.08 -14.84 -7.03
CA ALA A 321 -16.95 -13.46 -6.57
C ALA A 321 -16.24 -12.57 -7.59
N ARG A 322 -15.13 -13.05 -8.16
CA ARG A 322 -14.41 -12.36 -9.24
C ARG A 322 -15.28 -12.18 -10.48
N PHE A 323 -15.96 -13.24 -10.92
CA PHE A 323 -16.84 -13.18 -12.09
C PHE A 323 -17.96 -12.14 -11.89
N PHE A 324 -18.65 -12.18 -10.74
CA PHE A 324 -19.69 -11.22 -10.41
C PHE A 324 -19.16 -9.79 -10.45
N LEU A 325 -18.02 -9.52 -9.79
CA LEU A 325 -17.39 -8.20 -9.80
C LEU A 325 -17.08 -7.74 -11.23
N THR A 326 -16.52 -8.61 -12.08
CA THR A 326 -16.23 -8.26 -13.48
C THR A 326 -17.48 -7.95 -14.29
N GLN A 327 -18.63 -8.58 -13.99
CA GLN A 327 -19.90 -8.27 -14.65
C GLN A 327 -20.49 -6.95 -14.15
N SER A 328 -20.51 -6.73 -12.83
CA SER A 328 -20.99 -5.47 -12.23
C SER A 328 -20.16 -4.27 -12.67
N MET A 329 -18.84 -4.44 -12.79
CA MET A 329 -17.92 -3.42 -13.30
C MET A 329 -17.88 -3.35 -14.83
N GLY A 330 -18.17 -4.45 -15.53
CA GLY A 330 -18.24 -4.53 -17.00
C GLY A 330 -19.34 -3.68 -17.60
N ASN A 331 -20.46 -3.51 -16.89
CA ASN A 331 -21.51 -2.53 -17.23
C ASN A 331 -21.04 -1.07 -17.17
N ILE A 332 -19.89 -0.78 -16.54
CA ILE A 332 -19.22 0.54 -16.47
C ILE A 332 -18.15 0.69 -17.58
N ALA A 333 -17.81 -0.40 -18.27
CA ALA A 333 -16.64 -0.52 -19.17
C ALA A 333 -17.00 -0.89 -20.63
N HIS A 334 -18.24 -0.66 -21.08
CA HIS A 334 -18.66 -0.84 -22.47
C HIS A 334 -18.01 0.20 -23.43
N GLU A 335 -16.69 0.15 -23.61
CA GLU A 335 -15.96 0.90 -24.64
C GLU A 335 -14.49 0.40 -24.80
N ALA A 336 -14.25 -0.90 -24.95
CA ALA A 336 -12.98 -1.40 -25.52
C ALA A 336 -13.07 -2.88 -25.91
N SER A 337 -12.90 -3.16 -27.20
CA SER A 337 -12.79 -4.52 -27.76
C SER A 337 -11.35 -4.81 -28.20
N GLY A 338 -10.78 -5.95 -27.80
CA GLY A 338 -9.65 -6.57 -28.51
C GLY A 338 -8.65 -7.38 -27.64
N SER A 339 -8.80 -8.71 -27.69
CA SER A 339 -7.88 -9.79 -27.25
C SER A 339 -7.53 -9.96 -25.76
N ASP A 340 -7.50 -11.24 -25.36
CA ASP A 340 -7.77 -11.74 -24.02
C ASP A 340 -6.54 -11.83 -23.10
N VAL A 341 -6.80 -11.67 -21.81
CA VAL A 341 -5.91 -11.83 -20.63
C VAL A 341 -5.15 -10.58 -20.17
N ASP A 342 -4.34 -9.90 -20.99
CA ASP A 342 -3.59 -8.71 -20.53
C ASP A 342 -4.41 -7.41 -20.63
N VAL A 343 -5.25 -7.28 -21.67
CA VAL A 343 -6.11 -6.11 -21.89
C VAL A 343 -7.24 -6.04 -20.86
N LEU A 344 -7.72 -7.18 -20.38
CA LEU A 344 -8.72 -7.26 -19.32
C LEU A 344 -8.15 -6.79 -17.98
N SER A 345 -6.89 -7.12 -17.68
CA SER A 345 -6.21 -6.61 -16.49
C SER A 345 -5.96 -5.12 -16.61
N ASP A 346 -5.48 -4.62 -17.75
CA ASP A 346 -5.27 -3.20 -17.99
C ASP A 346 -6.60 -2.39 -18.02
N LEU A 347 -7.69 -2.95 -18.56
CA LEU A 347 -9.03 -2.33 -18.56
C LEU A 347 -9.73 -2.40 -17.21
N LEU A 348 -9.58 -3.51 -16.48
CA LEU A 348 -10.04 -3.62 -15.10
C LEU A 348 -9.30 -2.60 -14.27
N LEU A 349 -7.97 -2.52 -14.34
CA LEU A 349 -7.19 -1.47 -13.69
C LEU A 349 -7.70 -0.08 -14.11
N GLN A 350 -7.81 0.24 -15.39
CA GLN A 350 -8.34 1.55 -15.81
C GLN A 350 -9.76 1.85 -15.31
N SER A 351 -10.61 0.83 -15.16
CA SER A 351 -11.99 0.98 -14.67
C SER A 351 -12.07 1.05 -13.14
N LEU A 352 -11.17 0.36 -12.42
CA LEU A 352 -11.03 0.41 -10.96
C LEU A 352 -10.42 1.73 -10.50
N TRP A 353 -9.60 2.36 -11.34
CA TRP A 353 -9.01 3.67 -11.08
C TRP A 353 -9.98 4.84 -11.33
N LYS A 354 -11.18 4.58 -11.90
CA LYS A 354 -12.30 5.53 -11.75
C LYS A 354 -12.68 5.52 -10.26
N GLU A 355 -12.82 6.68 -9.62
CA GLU A 355 -13.09 6.83 -8.18
C GLU A 355 -14.48 6.27 -7.76
N VAL A 356 -14.59 4.93 -7.74
CA VAL A 356 -15.75 4.18 -7.27
C VAL A 356 -15.73 4.16 -5.75
N ASP A 357 -16.86 4.53 -5.15
CA ASP A 357 -16.99 4.51 -3.71
C ASP A 357 -16.97 3.07 -3.18
N CYS A 358 -15.98 2.75 -2.34
CA CYS A 358 -15.76 1.41 -1.80
C CYS A 358 -16.90 0.92 -0.89
N LEU A 359 -17.71 1.83 -0.37
CA LEU A 359 -18.85 1.57 0.50
C LEU A 359 -20.19 1.63 -0.26
N THR A 360 -20.17 1.44 -1.57
CA THR A 360 -21.38 1.26 -2.37
C THR A 360 -21.85 -0.20 -2.32
N ILE A 361 -23.14 -0.42 -2.15
CA ILE A 361 -23.74 -1.76 -2.26
C ILE A 361 -24.31 -1.95 -3.67
N VAL A 362 -23.88 -2.98 -4.41
CA VAL A 362 -24.40 -3.33 -5.73
C VAL A 362 -24.96 -4.75 -5.68
N ASP A 363 -26.26 -4.88 -5.95
CA ASP A 363 -27.03 -6.14 -5.87
C ASP A 363 -26.83 -6.92 -4.55
N GLY A 364 -26.68 -6.19 -3.44
CA GLY A 364 -26.47 -6.75 -2.10
C GLY A 364 -25.02 -7.17 -1.82
N TYR A 365 -24.04 -6.70 -2.59
CA TYR A 365 -22.61 -6.91 -2.36
C TYR A 365 -21.85 -5.59 -2.26
N PHE A 366 -20.76 -5.57 -1.50
CA PHE A 366 -19.74 -4.53 -1.56
C PHE A 366 -18.69 -4.91 -2.60
N PRO A 367 -18.63 -4.23 -3.76
CA PRO A 367 -17.67 -4.56 -4.81
C PRO A 367 -16.22 -4.51 -4.31
N ALA A 368 -15.89 -3.61 -3.37
CA ALA A 368 -14.55 -3.50 -2.80
C ALA A 368 -14.13 -4.75 -2.02
N ILE A 369 -15.04 -5.40 -1.29
CA ILE A 369 -14.73 -6.67 -0.61
C ILE A 369 -14.51 -7.77 -1.67
N LEU A 370 -15.37 -7.84 -2.69
CA LEU A 370 -15.18 -8.78 -3.80
C LEU A 370 -13.86 -8.53 -4.55
N GLY A 371 -13.46 -7.26 -4.64
CA GLY A 371 -12.25 -6.78 -5.29
C GLY A 371 -10.95 -7.30 -4.72
N ILE A 372 -10.97 -7.81 -3.48
CA ILE A 372 -9.86 -8.59 -2.92
C ILE A 372 -9.47 -9.68 -3.94
N THR A 373 -10.43 -10.33 -4.59
CA THR A 373 -10.20 -11.44 -5.54
C THR A 373 -9.44 -11.09 -6.81
N LEU A 374 -9.31 -9.81 -7.13
CA LEU A 374 -8.64 -9.35 -8.34
C LEU A 374 -7.12 -9.38 -8.23
N PHE A 375 -6.59 -9.37 -7.00
CA PHE A 375 -5.16 -9.23 -6.78
C PHE A 375 -4.60 -10.43 -6.04
N ASP A 376 -3.38 -10.76 -6.43
CA ASP A 376 -2.51 -11.72 -5.78
C ASP A 376 -1.48 -10.93 -4.96
N VAL A 377 -1.40 -11.22 -3.67
CA VAL A 377 -0.48 -10.53 -2.75
C VAL A 377 0.98 -10.84 -3.08
N ASP A 378 1.22 -11.91 -3.84
CA ASP A 378 2.56 -12.27 -4.30
C ASP A 378 2.93 -11.65 -5.66
N LYS A 379 1.99 -10.90 -6.29
CA LYS A 379 2.18 -10.22 -7.58
C LYS A 379 1.69 -8.78 -7.57
N LEU A 380 2.10 -8.02 -6.56
CA LEU A 380 1.63 -6.64 -6.35
C LEU A 380 1.97 -5.69 -7.51
N GLU A 381 3.00 -6.00 -8.31
CA GLU A 381 3.34 -5.24 -9.51
C GLU A 381 2.22 -5.25 -10.56
N GLU A 382 1.34 -6.26 -10.56
CA GLU A 382 0.20 -6.33 -11.47
C GLU A 382 -0.83 -5.23 -11.21
N MET A 383 -0.81 -4.57 -10.04
CA MET A 383 -1.65 -3.40 -9.74
C MET A 383 -1.30 -2.15 -10.57
N TYR A 384 -0.13 -2.14 -11.21
CA TYR A 384 0.40 -0.99 -11.91
C TYR A 384 0.42 -1.21 -13.42
N PRO A 385 0.19 -0.14 -14.22
CA PRO A 385 0.15 -0.24 -15.67
C PRO A 385 1.52 -0.58 -16.25
N LEU A 386 1.50 -1.23 -17.41
CA LEU A 386 2.68 -1.34 -18.26
C LEU A 386 3.11 0.05 -18.76
N LYS A 387 4.43 0.30 -18.85
CA LYS A 387 5.00 1.61 -19.24
C LYS A 387 4.46 2.14 -20.58
N ARG A 388 4.03 1.25 -21.49
CA ARG A 388 3.47 1.57 -22.81
C ARG A 388 1.99 2.00 -22.79
N SER A 389 1.24 1.67 -21.73
CA SER A 389 -0.20 1.96 -21.59
C SER A 389 -0.50 3.35 -20.99
N ARG A 390 0.54 4.13 -20.65
CA ARG A 390 0.44 5.42 -19.95
C ARG A 390 -0.33 6.51 -20.70
N SER A 391 -0.34 6.48 -22.04
CA SER A 391 -0.90 7.59 -22.83
C SER A 391 -2.44 7.70 -22.79
N ARG A 392 -3.13 6.72 -22.19
CA ARG A 392 -4.62 6.70 -22.09
C ARG A 392 -5.17 6.68 -20.66
N ALA A 393 -4.38 6.27 -19.66
CA ALA A 393 -4.88 5.97 -18.31
C ALA A 393 -4.84 7.14 -17.32
N HIS A 394 -4.06 8.19 -17.56
CA HIS A 394 -3.73 9.19 -16.53
C HIS A 394 -4.30 10.58 -16.78
N THR A 395 -5.61 10.62 -16.99
CA THR A 395 -6.38 11.77 -16.51
C THR A 395 -7.36 11.24 -15.48
N LEU A 396 -6.96 11.25 -14.21
CA LEU A 396 -7.93 11.52 -13.14
C LEU A 396 -8.64 12.79 -13.60
N LYS A 397 -9.88 12.68 -14.05
CA LYS A 397 -10.66 13.87 -14.33
C LYS A 397 -10.77 14.57 -12.98
N SER A 398 -10.37 15.84 -12.91
CA SER A 398 -10.38 16.64 -11.67
C SER A 398 -11.73 16.59 -10.93
N ILE A 399 -12.81 16.21 -11.62
CA ILE A 399 -14.15 15.94 -11.08
C ILE A 399 -14.14 14.74 -10.10
N ASP A 400 -13.53 13.61 -10.47
CA ASP A 400 -13.55 12.37 -9.69
C ASP A 400 -12.81 12.55 -8.35
N ALA A 401 -11.66 13.23 -8.39
CA ALA A 401 -10.86 13.55 -7.21
C ALA A 401 -11.57 14.54 -6.25
N ARG A 402 -12.35 15.49 -6.77
CA ARG A 402 -13.15 16.40 -5.94
C ARG A 402 -14.22 15.65 -5.18
N GLU A 403 -14.91 14.73 -5.83
CA GLU A 403 -15.92 13.90 -5.16
C GLU A 403 -15.29 12.98 -4.11
N ALA A 404 -14.15 12.36 -4.42
CA ALA A 404 -13.39 11.57 -3.45
C ALA A 404 -13.05 12.40 -2.20
N ILE A 405 -12.52 13.62 -2.35
CA ILE A 405 -12.25 14.53 -1.21
C ILE A 405 -13.51 14.79 -0.39
N LEU A 406 -14.65 15.05 -1.03
CA LEU A 406 -15.91 15.35 -0.34
C LEU A 406 -16.47 14.13 0.43
N ARG A 407 -16.36 12.95 -0.17
CA ARG A 407 -16.78 11.66 0.40
C ARG A 407 -15.81 11.14 1.47
N SER A 408 -14.54 11.50 1.41
CA SER A 408 -13.54 10.98 2.32
C SER A 408 -13.89 11.16 3.81
N ALA A 409 -13.72 10.14 4.63
CA ALA A 409 -14.12 10.08 6.05
C ALA A 409 -15.61 10.42 6.30
N THR A 410 -16.51 10.13 5.35
CA THR A 410 -17.97 10.13 5.60
C THR A 410 -18.47 8.74 5.93
N GLU A 411 -19.48 8.69 6.80
CA GLU A 411 -20.02 7.43 7.35
C GLU A 411 -21.25 6.91 6.58
N HIS A 412 -21.82 7.70 5.67
CA HIS A 412 -22.98 7.30 4.89
C HIS A 412 -22.57 6.37 3.74
N PHE A 413 -23.23 5.23 3.58
CA PHE A 413 -23.08 4.38 2.40
C PHE A 413 -24.11 4.77 1.32
N LEU A 414 -23.81 4.43 0.07
CA LEU A 414 -24.70 4.69 -1.06
C LEU A 414 -25.35 3.37 -1.48
N GLU A 415 -26.67 3.33 -1.47
CA GLU A 415 -27.42 2.39 -2.29
C GLU A 415 -27.58 3.05 -3.68
N PRO A 416 -27.21 2.39 -4.78
CA PRO A 416 -27.64 2.82 -6.09
C PRO A 416 -29.16 2.88 -6.07
N ALA A 417 -29.73 4.01 -6.48
CA ALA A 417 -31.17 4.11 -6.68
C ALA A 417 -31.61 2.90 -7.50
N ALA A 418 -32.59 2.13 -6.99
CA ALA A 418 -33.11 0.93 -7.61
C ALA A 418 -33.22 1.18 -9.12
N THR A 419 -32.31 0.59 -9.89
CA THR A 419 -32.40 0.62 -11.33
C THR A 419 -33.65 -0.16 -11.67
N SER A 420 -34.75 0.57 -11.89
CA SER A 420 -35.95 0.08 -12.55
C SER A 420 -35.55 -0.45 -13.92
N ARG A 421 -35.09 -1.69 -13.97
CA ARG A 421 -34.96 -2.49 -15.18
C ARG A 421 -35.26 -3.94 -14.86
N THR A 422 -36.55 -4.21 -14.72
CA THR A 422 -37.14 -5.34 -15.44
C THR A 422 -36.59 -5.35 -16.87
N VAL A 423 -35.81 -6.35 -17.20
CA VAL A 423 -35.63 -6.78 -18.59
C VAL A 423 -35.98 -8.27 -18.61
N HIS A 424 -37.04 -8.56 -19.37
CA HIS A 424 -37.56 -9.89 -19.67
C HIS A 424 -36.57 -10.74 -20.46
#